data_AF-X1KDR5-F1
#
_entry.id   AF-X1KDR5-F1
#
_cell.length_a   1.000
_cell.length_b   1.000
_cell.length_c   1.000
_cell.angle_alpha   90.00
_cell.angle_beta   90.00
_cell.angle_gamma   90.00
#
_symmetry.space_group_name_H-M   'P 1'
#
loop_
_entity.id
_entity.type
_entity.pdbx_description
1 polymer ?
#
loop_
_entity_poly.entity_id
_entity_poly.type
_entity_poly.pdbx_seq_one_letter_code
_entity_poly.pdbx_strand_id
1 'polypeptide(L)'
;DARAKLPADERRIADLILTPDNPESTALAEEVLQHTRPLLEKLSPSRFHSRIHFPFWVLHGRSDTMVPYTEALALKRLMPRQVRLYVSNLYGHKKLGYGSSLWRSIRDAVGLVVYIGRFLRAVEG
;
A
#
# COMPACT_ATOMS: atom_id res chain seq x y z
N ASP A 1 19.83 10.14 26.27
CA ASP A 1 18.65 10.28 25.40
C ASP A 1 18.98 11.26 24.28
N ALA A 2 18.81 10.87 23.01
CA ALA A 2 19.11 11.72 21.86
C ALA A 2 18.16 12.93 21.75
N ARG A 3 16.94 12.82 22.30
CA ARG A 3 15.92 13.88 22.27
C ARG A 3 16.24 15.07 23.16
N ALA A 4 17.04 14.85 24.22
CA ALA A 4 17.47 15.91 25.13
C ALA A 4 18.45 16.92 24.50
N LYS A 5 18.97 16.62 23.30
CA LYS A 5 19.89 17.49 22.55
C LYS A 5 19.17 18.38 21.52
N LEU A 6 17.87 18.19 21.33
CA LEU A 6 17.08 18.99 20.38
C LEU A 6 16.68 20.33 21.00
N PRO A 7 16.64 21.42 20.22
CA PRO A 7 15.96 22.66 20.58
C PRO A 7 14.52 22.43 21.05
N ALA A 8 13.98 23.32 21.88
CA ALA A 8 12.67 23.13 22.52
C ALA A 8 11.53 22.86 21.53
N ASP A 9 11.49 23.60 20.41
CA ASP A 9 10.45 23.45 19.39
C ASP A 9 10.59 22.13 18.62
N GLU A 10 11.82 21.74 18.28
CA GLU A 10 12.10 20.46 17.61
C GLU A 10 11.80 19.27 18.52
N ARG A 11 12.10 19.39 19.82
CA ARG A 11 11.76 18.38 20.82
C ARG A 11 10.25 18.24 20.97
N ARG A 12 9.51 19.35 20.97
CA ARG A 12 8.04 19.35 20.99
C ARG A 12 7.47 18.63 19.76
N ILE A 13 7.95 18.95 18.56
CA ILE A 13 7.51 18.28 17.33
C ILE A 13 7.88 16.79 17.35
N ALA A 14 9.09 16.45 17.81
CA ALA A 14 9.52 15.06 17.94
C ALA A 14 8.66 14.29 18.95
N ASP A 15 8.29 14.89 20.08
CA ASP A 15 7.43 14.26 21.08
C ASP A 15 5.97 14.17 20.60
N LEU A 16 5.50 15.08 19.75
CA LEU A 16 4.22 14.91 19.04
C LEU A 16 4.28 13.70 18.10
N ILE A 17 5.31 13.59 17.27
CA ILE A 17 5.38 12.54 16.23
C ILE A 17 5.70 11.15 16.81
N LEU A 18 6.60 11.09 17.80
CA LEU A 18 7.20 9.83 18.27
C LEU A 18 6.55 9.27 19.53
N THR A 19 5.60 9.99 20.14
CA THR A 19 4.82 9.47 21.27
C THR A 19 3.60 8.71 20.71
N PRO A 20 3.52 7.39 20.92
CA PRO A 20 2.33 6.62 20.55
C PRO A 20 1.09 7.19 21.22
N ASP A 21 -0.04 7.15 20.51
CA ASP A 21 -1.36 7.51 21.04
C ASP A 21 -1.46 8.95 21.60
N ASN A 22 -0.67 9.90 21.07
CA ASN A 22 -0.76 11.31 21.43
C ASN A 22 -2.04 11.95 20.82
N PRO A 23 -3.01 12.40 21.63
CA PRO A 23 -4.26 12.98 21.13
C PRO A 23 -4.05 14.24 20.29
N GLU A 24 -3.03 15.05 20.58
CA GLU A 24 -2.71 16.28 19.81
C GLU A 24 -2.24 15.91 18.40
N SER A 25 -1.45 14.84 18.27
CA SER A 25 -1.00 14.33 16.98
C SER A 25 -2.12 13.69 16.18
N THR A 26 -3.03 12.97 16.84
CA THR A 26 -4.24 12.43 16.20
C THR A 26 -5.15 13.55 15.71
N ALA A 27 -5.39 14.58 16.54
CA ALA A 27 -6.21 15.73 16.18
C ALA A 27 -5.62 16.49 14.98
N LEU A 28 -4.30 16.71 14.97
CA LEU A 28 -3.60 17.33 13.85
C LEU A 28 -3.72 16.49 12.57
N ALA A 29 -3.55 15.17 12.66
CA ALA A 29 -3.71 14.27 11.52
C ALA A 29 -5.15 14.31 10.97
N GLU A 30 -6.16 14.34 11.85
CA GLU A 30 -7.56 14.47 11.46
C GLU A 30 -7.84 15.80 10.78
N GLU A 31 -7.33 16.92 11.30
CA GLU A 31 -7.46 18.25 10.70
C GLU A 31 -6.87 18.27 9.28
N VAL A 32 -5.63 17.77 9.12
CA VAL A 32 -4.98 17.65 7.81
C VAL A 32 -5.83 16.81 6.84
N LEU A 33 -6.38 15.68 7.31
CA LEU A 33 -7.24 14.82 6.50
C LEU A 33 -8.54 15.51 6.10
N GLN A 34 -9.15 16.31 6.99
CA GLN A 34 -10.36 17.07 6.68
C GLN A 34 -10.10 18.11 5.59
N HIS A 35 -9.01 18.86 5.68
CA HIS A 35 -8.65 19.86 4.69
C HIS A 35 -8.23 19.26 3.34
N THR A 36 -7.59 18.09 3.35
CA THR A 36 -7.13 17.42 2.12
C THR A 36 -8.18 16.52 1.48
N ARG A 37 -9.25 16.13 2.19
CA ARG A 37 -10.30 15.22 1.70
C ARG A 37 -10.88 15.63 0.34
N PRO A 38 -11.26 16.90 0.06
CA PRO A 38 -11.79 17.27 -1.25
C PRO A 38 -10.81 17.02 -2.39
N LEU A 39 -9.50 17.18 -2.14
CA LEU A 39 -8.46 16.88 -3.12
C LEU A 39 -8.29 15.36 -3.28
N LEU A 40 -8.20 14.62 -2.18
CA LEU A 40 -8.07 13.15 -2.19
C LEU A 40 -9.25 12.49 -2.91
N GLU A 41 -10.47 13.00 -2.73
CA GLU A 41 -11.64 12.50 -3.45
C GLU A 41 -11.52 12.71 -4.96
N LYS A 42 -11.08 13.89 -5.40
CA LYS A 42 -10.88 14.16 -6.84
C LYS A 42 -9.81 13.27 -7.47
N LEU A 43 -8.78 12.92 -6.69
CA LEU A 43 -7.68 12.04 -7.09
C LEU A 43 -7.99 10.55 -6.88
N SER A 44 -9.15 10.21 -6.31
CA SER A 44 -9.53 8.81 -6.12
C SER A 44 -9.92 8.18 -7.47
N PRO A 45 -9.42 6.97 -7.79
CA PRO A 45 -9.87 6.22 -8.96
C PRO A 45 -11.40 6.05 -9.01
N SER A 46 -12.09 6.07 -7.87
CA SER A 46 -13.56 6.06 -7.80
C SER A 46 -14.21 7.16 -8.67
N ARG A 47 -13.57 8.32 -8.83
CA ARG A 47 -14.10 9.46 -9.60
C ARG A 47 -13.78 9.43 -11.10
N PHE A 48 -12.70 8.76 -11.51
CA PHE A 48 -12.25 8.79 -12.91
C PHE A 48 -12.06 7.43 -13.56
N HIS A 49 -12.36 6.32 -12.88
CA HIS A 49 -12.22 4.96 -13.42
C HIS A 49 -12.90 4.75 -14.78
N SER A 50 -14.03 5.43 -15.03
CA SER A 50 -14.77 5.37 -16.30
C SER A 50 -13.98 5.88 -17.49
N ARG A 51 -12.97 6.72 -17.27
CA ARG A 51 -12.07 7.28 -18.30
C ARG A 51 -10.85 6.39 -18.57
N ILE A 52 -10.70 5.29 -17.83
CA ILE A 52 -9.55 4.41 -17.98
C ILE A 52 -9.91 3.23 -18.87
N HIS A 53 -9.33 3.22 -20.06
CA HIS A 53 -9.63 2.22 -21.11
C HIS A 53 -8.46 1.27 -21.39
N PHE A 54 -7.37 1.38 -20.65
CA PHE A 54 -6.21 0.51 -20.78
C PHE A 54 -6.12 -0.50 -19.62
N PRO A 55 -5.49 -1.66 -19.82
CA PRO A 55 -5.31 -2.64 -18.76
C PRO A 55 -4.32 -2.14 -17.70
N PHE A 56 -4.63 -2.38 -16.43
CA PHE A 56 -3.71 -2.17 -15.31
C PHE A 56 -3.19 -3.49 -14.80
N TRP A 57 -1.88 -3.56 -14.57
CA TRP A 57 -1.24 -4.69 -13.92
C TRP A 57 -0.80 -4.25 -12.52
N VAL A 58 -1.46 -4.77 -11.50
CA VAL A 58 -1.16 -4.50 -10.09
C VAL A 58 -0.54 -5.73 -9.44
N LEU A 59 0.68 -5.59 -8.97
CA LEU A 59 1.38 -6.54 -8.10
C LEU A 59 1.42 -5.93 -6.69
N HIS A 60 0.93 -6.64 -5.68
CA HIS A 60 0.91 -6.13 -4.31
C HIS A 60 1.35 -7.17 -3.28
N GLY A 61 2.01 -6.73 -2.22
CA GLY A 61 2.40 -7.59 -1.10
C GLY A 61 1.26 -7.81 -0.12
N ARG A 62 0.95 -9.07 0.21
CA ARG A 62 -0.10 -9.42 1.19
C ARG A 62 0.23 -8.89 2.59
N SER A 63 1.52 -8.80 2.91
CA SER A 63 2.00 -8.38 4.24
C SER A 63 2.65 -6.98 4.19
N ASP A 64 2.24 -6.14 3.24
CA ASP A 64 2.59 -4.72 3.24
C ASP A 64 1.95 -4.02 4.45
N THR A 65 2.78 -3.41 5.30
CA THR A 65 2.37 -2.74 6.53
C THR A 65 2.09 -1.24 6.33
N MET A 66 2.45 -0.68 5.18
CA MET A 66 2.25 0.73 4.87
C MET A 66 0.97 0.92 4.04
N VAL A 67 0.74 0.08 3.03
CA VAL A 67 -0.46 0.14 2.19
C VAL A 67 -1.20 -1.20 2.21
N PRO A 68 -2.41 -1.27 2.79
CA PRO A 68 -3.18 -2.50 2.83
C PRO A 68 -3.50 -3.06 1.44
N TYR A 69 -3.29 -4.37 1.23
CA TYR A 69 -3.62 -5.02 -0.04
C TYR A 69 -5.11 -4.94 -0.41
N THR A 70 -5.96 -4.59 0.55
CA THR A 70 -7.39 -4.32 0.35
C THR A 70 -7.63 -3.16 -0.61
N GLU A 71 -6.72 -2.18 -0.69
CA GLU A 71 -6.81 -1.09 -1.68
C GLU A 71 -6.69 -1.62 -3.12
N ALA A 72 -5.77 -2.57 -3.34
CA ALA A 72 -5.64 -3.23 -4.64
C ALA A 72 -6.88 -4.07 -4.99
N LEU A 73 -7.50 -4.73 -4.00
CA LEU A 73 -8.77 -5.43 -4.17
C LEU A 73 -9.93 -4.48 -4.47
N ALA A 74 -9.99 -3.33 -3.80
CA ALA A 74 -10.99 -2.30 -4.06
C ALA A 74 -10.87 -1.77 -5.49
N LEU A 75 -9.65 -1.52 -5.96
CA LEU A 75 -9.39 -1.11 -7.34
C LEU A 75 -9.81 -2.19 -8.35
N LYS A 76 -9.50 -3.46 -8.08
CA LYS A 76 -9.95 -4.59 -8.91
C LYS A 76 -11.47 -4.72 -8.95
N ARG A 77 -12.15 -4.48 -7.83
CA ARG A 77 -13.62 -4.50 -7.76
C ARG A 77 -14.23 -3.34 -8.55
N LEU A 78 -13.61 -2.17 -8.52
CA LEU A 78 -14.05 -0.98 -9.25
C LEU A 78 -13.88 -1.15 -10.77
N MET A 79 -12.79 -1.78 -11.22
CA MET A 79 -12.46 -1.95 -12.64
C MET A 79 -12.14 -3.42 -12.98
N PRO A 80 -13.13 -4.33 -12.90
CA PRO A 80 -12.88 -5.77 -12.92
C PRO A 80 -12.35 -6.28 -14.26
N ARG A 81 -12.61 -5.57 -15.36
CA ARG A 81 -12.13 -5.96 -16.70
C ARG A 81 -10.73 -5.44 -17.00
N GLN A 82 -10.39 -4.25 -16.49
CA GLN A 82 -9.14 -3.56 -16.76
C GLN A 82 -8.01 -4.03 -15.82
N VAL A 83 -8.32 -4.30 -14.55
CA VAL A 83 -7.29 -4.60 -13.54
C VAL A 83 -6.94 -6.09 -13.54
N ARG A 84 -5.66 -6.39 -13.73
CA ARG A 84 -5.02 -7.70 -13.54
C ARG A 84 -4.23 -7.64 -12.23
N LEU A 85 -4.78 -8.22 -11.17
CA LEU A 85 -4.21 -8.15 -9.82
C LEU A 85 -3.53 -9.47 -9.46
N TYR A 86 -2.32 -9.39 -8.91
CA TYR A 86 -1.67 -10.47 -8.19
C TYR A 86 -1.25 -10.01 -6.80
N VAL A 87 -1.74 -10.70 -5.76
CA VAL A 87 -1.37 -10.45 -4.37
C VAL A 87 -0.41 -11.54 -3.93
N SER A 88 0.83 -11.16 -3.70
CA SER A 88 1.93 -12.06 -3.40
C SER A 88 2.17 -12.17 -1.90
N ASN A 89 2.53 -13.35 -1.43
CA ASN A 89 2.99 -13.59 -0.07
C ASN A 89 4.50 -13.35 0.10
N LEU A 90 5.24 -13.12 -0.99
CA LEU A 90 6.69 -12.89 -0.98
C LEU A 90 7.06 -11.47 -0.54
N TYR A 91 6.19 -10.48 -0.79
CA TYR A 91 6.45 -9.08 -0.44
C TYR A 91 5.79 -8.71 0.89
N GLY A 92 6.62 -8.42 1.87
CA GLY A 92 6.26 -7.92 3.21
C GLY A 92 7.33 -8.23 4.24
N HIS A 93 7.40 -7.46 5.32
CA HIS A 93 8.37 -7.67 6.41
C HIS A 93 8.07 -8.92 7.24
N LYS A 94 8.21 -10.10 6.63
CA LYS A 94 8.38 -11.34 7.38
C LYS A 94 9.85 -11.70 7.30
N LYS A 95 10.54 -11.63 8.45
CA LYS A 95 11.66 -12.54 8.68
C LYS A 95 11.20 -13.92 8.22
N LEU A 96 12.01 -14.62 7.42
CA LEU A 96 11.78 -16.02 7.05
C LEU A 96 11.68 -16.83 8.34
N GLY A 97 10.49 -16.84 8.93
CA GLY A 97 10.18 -17.55 10.16
C GLY A 97 10.07 -19.01 9.79
N TYR A 98 10.90 -19.84 10.42
CA TYR A 98 10.77 -21.29 10.41
C TYR A 98 9.29 -21.67 10.61
N GLY A 99 8.63 -22.18 9.57
CA GLY A 99 7.22 -22.60 9.61
C GLY A 99 6.32 -22.15 8.45
N SER A 100 6.74 -21.23 7.58
CA SER A 100 6.01 -21.01 6.32
C SER A 100 6.23 -22.21 5.39
N SER A 101 5.17 -22.98 5.13
CA SER A 101 5.22 -24.16 4.24
C SER A 101 5.89 -23.80 2.91
N LEU A 102 7.06 -24.41 2.63
CA LEU A 102 7.83 -24.24 1.40
C LEU A 102 6.96 -24.32 0.14
N TRP A 103 5.95 -25.18 0.15
CA TRP A 103 4.94 -25.32 -0.91
C TRP A 103 4.19 -24.02 -1.22
N ARG A 104 3.80 -23.26 -0.18
CA ARG A 104 3.12 -21.97 -0.37
C ARG A 104 4.05 -20.96 -1.04
N SER A 105 5.31 -20.93 -0.65
CA SER A 105 6.31 -20.02 -1.24
C SER A 105 6.62 -20.37 -2.70
N ILE A 106 6.77 -21.67 -3.02
CA ILE A 106 6.97 -22.14 -4.40
C ILE A 106 5.76 -21.79 -5.27
N ARG A 107 4.54 -22.06 -4.77
CA ARG A 107 3.31 -21.70 -5.49
C ARG A 107 3.22 -20.19 -5.75
N ASP A 108 3.62 -19.37 -4.78
CA ASP A 108 3.64 -17.92 -4.94
C ASP A 108 4.69 -17.49 -5.98
N ALA A 109 5.89 -18.06 -5.94
CA ALA A 109 6.93 -17.79 -6.95
C ALA A 109 6.48 -18.16 -8.36
N VAL A 110 5.87 -19.34 -8.54
CA VAL A 110 5.31 -19.77 -9.83
C VAL A 110 4.20 -18.81 -10.27
N GLY A 111 3.29 -18.43 -9.36
CA GLY A 111 2.22 -17.49 -9.66
C GLY A 111 2.74 -16.12 -10.10
N LEU A 112 3.81 -15.64 -9.46
CA LEU A 112 4.48 -14.40 -9.82
C LEU A 112 5.13 -14.48 -11.21
N VAL A 113 5.86 -15.56 -11.51
CA VAL A 113 6.46 -15.78 -12.83
C VAL A 113 5.40 -15.82 -13.92
N VAL A 114 4.29 -16.53 -13.68
CA VAL A 114 3.15 -16.58 -14.60
C VAL A 114 2.55 -15.19 -14.80
N TYR A 115 2.39 -14.42 -13.72
CA TYR A 115 1.85 -13.07 -13.77
C TYR A 115 2.73 -12.13 -14.61
N ILE A 116 4.05 -12.09 -14.33
CA ILE A 116 5.02 -11.30 -15.08
C ILE A 116 5.06 -11.75 -16.55
N GLY A 117 5.08 -13.05 -16.82
CA GLY A 117 5.06 -13.56 -18.20
C GLY A 117 3.76 -13.24 -18.95
N ARG A 118 2.64 -13.04 -18.26
CA ARG A 118 1.41 -12.52 -18.90
C ARG A 118 1.46 -11.01 -19.12
N PHE A 119 2.10 -10.26 -18.22
CA PHE A 119 2.34 -8.84 -18.37
C PHE A 119 3.24 -8.55 -19.58
N LEU A 120 4.41 -9.19 -19.67
CA LEU A 120 5.35 -9.00 -20.77
C LEU A 120 4.71 -9.27 -22.14
N ARG A 121 4.01 -10.40 -22.27
CA ARG A 121 3.25 -10.73 -23.49
C ARG A 121 2.17 -9.70 -23.86
N ALA A 122 1.60 -9.01 -22.88
CA ALA A 122 0.59 -7.97 -23.10
C ALA A 122 1.20 -6.59 -23.42
N VAL A 123 2.51 -6.42 -23.24
CA VAL A 123 3.26 -5.20 -23.56
C VAL A 123 4.01 -5.35 -24.90
N GLU A 124 4.47 -6.56 -25.22
CA GLU A 124 5.20 -6.87 -26.46
C GLU A 124 4.29 -7.12 -27.68
N GLY A 125 2.99 -7.35 -27.48
CA GLY A 125 2.00 -7.55 -28.53
C GLY A 125 1.00 -6.41 -28.62
#